data_AF-Q0RJ72-F1
#
_entry.id   AF-Q0RJ72-F1
#
_cell.length_a   1.000
_cell.length_b   1.000
_cell.length_c   1.000
_cell.angle_alpha   90.00
_cell.angle_beta   90.00
_cell.angle_gamma   90.00
#
_symmetry.space_group_name_H-M   'P 1'
#
loop_
_entity.id
_entity.type
_entity.pdbx_description
1 polymer ?
#
loop_
_entity_poly.entity_id
_entity_poly.type
_entity_poly.pdbx_seq_one_letter_code
_entity_poly.pdbx_strand_id
1 'polypeptide(L)'
;MCAARGSIGRRRGVAPVREIADALRRWRAEGVGFAVATVVGVRGSAPRQPGAAMAVAAGGEVVGSVSGGCVEGAVYEAAAEAIRTGIPALESYGISDDDAFAVGLTCGGIIDLVLVPYPARGPFAAADVDRPDAVGVDRPDAVGVDRPDAVGEVAVAAAADRAADGNVEAADVGAGDVRSGDVGARDVGAGEQRRAGVALDAVLAALAADDTVALLTVVGGGGLGGQIAVWPDRTVGSSGVAGLDVAAVDDARGLLAAGRSGLRRYGPQGQRRPDAIGVYVQSFAPPARMLVFGAIDYAAAVVRLGRFLGYRVTVCDARPVFATTRRFPDADEVVCERPVAFLHRAAVDARTVICVLTHDPKFDIPVLRAALRSPAHYVGAMGSRRTHADRLRRLRDCGVAEEDLARLHSPIGLDLGSRTPEETAVSIAAEIIQSRWGGSGRPLRATSGRIHADWGETSDNGRIHANQGESADSGRIHAERGDPSDDGRMHADRGVPSEQVAPSEQPGP
;
A
#
# COMPACT_ATOMS: atom_id res chain seq x y z
N MET A 1 -28.03 8.03 39.90
CA MET A 1 -26.63 8.17 39.45
C MET A 1 -26.02 6.79 39.27
N CYS A 2 -25.48 6.47 38.10
CA CYS A 2 -24.53 5.37 37.90
C CYS A 2 -23.66 5.73 36.69
N ALA A 3 -22.34 5.55 36.77
CA ALA A 3 -21.42 6.18 35.83
C ALA A 3 -21.30 5.41 34.51
N ALA A 4 -21.45 6.11 33.39
CA ALA A 4 -21.17 5.56 32.06
C ALA A 4 -19.66 5.35 31.89
N ARG A 5 -19.20 4.11 32.09
CA ARG A 5 -17.82 3.70 31.76
C ARG A 5 -17.69 3.58 30.24
N GLY A 6 -17.38 4.69 29.58
CA GLY A 6 -17.07 4.72 28.15
C GLY A 6 -15.90 3.77 27.84
N SER A 7 -16.17 2.74 27.04
CA SER A 7 -15.16 1.76 26.64
C SER A 7 -14.18 2.38 25.64
N ILE A 8 -12.95 2.65 26.09
CA ILE A 8 -11.86 3.12 25.24
C ILE A 8 -11.38 1.95 24.36
N GLY A 9 -12.15 1.63 23.33
CA GLY A 9 -11.77 0.69 22.29
C GLY A 9 -10.62 1.27 21.48
N ARG A 10 -9.38 0.79 21.72
CA ARG A 10 -8.19 1.18 20.94
C ARG A 10 -8.44 0.94 19.44
N ARG A 11 -8.63 2.01 18.68
CA ARG A 11 -8.74 1.98 17.20
C ARG A 11 -7.39 1.63 16.58
N ARG A 12 -6.99 0.35 16.60
CA ARG A 12 -5.80 -0.13 15.89
C ARG A 12 -6.01 0.08 14.38
N GLY A 13 -5.03 0.68 13.71
CA GLY A 13 -5.13 1.11 12.31
C GLY A 13 -5.28 2.63 12.09
N VAL A 14 -5.27 3.44 13.15
CA VAL A 14 -5.13 4.90 13.04
C VAL A 14 -3.70 5.26 12.62
N ALA A 15 -3.55 6.12 11.61
CA ALA A 15 -2.25 6.68 11.24
C ALA A 15 -1.72 7.58 12.39
N PRO A 16 -0.48 7.41 12.90
CA PRO A 16 -0.09 8.00 14.19
C PRO A 16 -0.16 9.53 14.30
N VAL A 17 -0.07 10.29 13.20
CA VAL A 17 -0.34 11.75 13.25
C VAL A 17 -1.78 12.07 13.70
N ARG A 18 -2.75 11.18 13.43
CA ARG A 18 -4.13 11.26 13.94
C ARG A 18 -4.26 10.80 15.40
N GLU A 19 -3.23 10.20 16.01
CA GLU A 19 -3.16 9.99 17.47
C GLU A 19 -2.71 11.27 18.21
N ILE A 20 -1.94 12.15 17.56
CA ILE A 20 -1.47 13.44 18.14
C ILE A 20 -2.27 14.67 17.67
N ALA A 21 -3.09 14.54 16.63
CA ALA A 21 -3.79 15.65 15.97
C ALA A 21 -4.59 16.56 16.92
N ASP A 22 -5.22 16.01 17.96
CA ASP A 22 -6.01 16.79 18.92
C ASP A 22 -5.12 17.73 19.76
N ALA A 23 -3.89 17.31 20.09
CA ALA A 23 -2.90 18.16 20.76
C ALA A 23 -2.33 19.21 19.80
N LEU A 24 -2.04 18.84 18.55
CA LEU A 24 -1.57 19.80 17.53
C LEU A 24 -2.61 20.91 17.26
N ARG A 25 -3.91 20.57 17.18
CA ARG A 25 -5.01 21.55 17.07
C ARG A 25 -5.10 22.45 18.30
N ARG A 26 -4.92 21.90 19.51
CA ARG A 26 -4.92 22.68 20.76
C ARG A 26 -3.77 23.68 20.77
N TRP A 27 -2.53 23.24 20.54
CA TRP A 27 -1.36 24.13 20.49
C TRP A 27 -1.51 25.22 19.42
N ARG A 28 -2.09 24.90 18.26
CA ARG A 28 -2.47 25.91 17.24
C ARG A 28 -3.49 26.93 17.73
N ALA A 29 -4.55 26.51 18.42
CA ALA A 29 -5.54 27.43 18.97
C ALA A 29 -4.96 28.31 20.10
N GLU A 30 -4.03 27.77 20.89
CA GLU A 30 -3.31 28.45 21.99
C GLU A 30 -2.17 29.36 21.49
N GLY A 31 -1.83 29.33 20.20
CA GLY A 31 -0.73 30.11 19.62
C GLY A 31 0.67 29.53 19.86
N VAL A 32 0.76 28.31 20.41
CA VAL A 32 2.00 27.66 20.81
C VAL A 32 2.76 27.12 19.59
N GLY A 33 4.06 27.42 19.52
CA GLY A 33 4.97 26.81 18.54
C GLY A 33 5.35 25.38 18.94
N PHE A 34 5.55 24.50 17.97
CA PHE A 34 5.87 23.08 18.19
C PHE A 34 6.64 22.51 17.01
N ALA A 35 7.28 21.35 17.19
CA ALA A 35 7.83 20.55 16.10
C ALA A 35 7.22 19.15 16.09
N VAL A 36 7.11 18.56 14.89
CA VAL A 36 6.65 17.17 14.69
C VAL A 36 7.77 16.36 14.06
N ALA A 37 8.23 15.34 14.76
CA ALA A 37 9.15 14.31 14.28
C ALA A 37 8.34 13.12 13.76
N THR A 38 8.55 12.72 12.50
CA THR A 38 7.86 11.60 11.85
C THR A 38 8.86 10.58 11.32
N VAL A 39 8.67 9.29 11.60
CA VAL A 39 9.42 8.18 10.99
C VAL A 39 9.10 8.12 9.50
N VAL A 40 10.10 8.28 8.63
CA VAL A 40 9.94 8.27 7.17
C VAL A 40 10.70 7.13 6.49
N GLY A 41 11.69 6.56 7.18
CA GLY A 41 12.42 5.36 6.76
C GLY A 41 12.70 4.41 7.93
N VAL A 42 12.84 3.13 7.62
CA VAL A 42 13.19 2.05 8.55
C VAL A 42 14.16 1.12 7.83
N ARG A 43 15.26 0.76 8.51
CA ARG A 43 16.24 -0.23 8.03
C ARG A 43 16.46 -1.26 9.13
N GLY A 44 16.37 -2.55 8.82
CA GLY A 44 16.38 -3.61 9.83
C GLY A 44 15.11 -3.60 10.71
N SER A 45 15.24 -4.08 11.95
CA SER A 45 14.10 -4.26 12.87
C SER A 45 13.86 -3.04 13.75
N ALA A 46 12.99 -2.12 13.32
CA ALA A 46 12.54 -1.00 14.16
C ALA A 46 11.23 -1.31 14.93
N PRO A 47 11.07 -0.82 16.17
CA PRO A 47 9.86 -1.05 16.99
C PRO A 47 8.62 -0.26 16.51
N ARG A 48 8.80 0.70 15.59
CA ARG A 48 7.72 1.45 14.94
C ARG A 48 7.92 1.45 13.42
N GLN A 49 6.80 1.65 12.72
CA GLN A 49 6.74 1.70 11.25
C GLN A 49 6.71 3.15 10.75
N PRO A 50 7.03 3.42 9.47
CA PRO A 50 6.92 4.76 8.90
C PRO A 50 5.53 5.37 9.10
N GLY A 51 5.49 6.65 9.43
CA GLY A 51 4.30 7.40 9.81
C GLY A 51 4.05 7.43 11.32
N ALA A 52 4.82 6.70 12.13
CA ALA A 52 4.91 6.94 13.58
C ALA A 52 5.45 8.34 13.85
N ALA A 53 4.85 9.04 14.81
CA ALA A 53 5.12 10.46 15.04
C ALA A 53 5.18 10.78 16.54
N MET A 54 6.01 11.78 16.85
CA MET A 54 6.16 12.42 18.15
C MET A 54 6.15 13.93 17.92
N ALA A 55 5.50 14.69 18.79
CA ALA A 55 5.49 16.15 18.71
C ALA A 55 5.82 16.77 20.05
N VAL A 56 6.54 17.88 20.00
CA VAL A 56 7.07 18.62 21.14
C VAL A 56 6.65 20.07 21.02
N ALA A 57 6.00 20.61 22.05
CA ALA A 57 5.67 22.02 22.15
C ALA A 57 6.85 22.84 22.70
N ALA A 58 6.90 24.13 22.38
CA ALA A 58 7.88 25.07 22.94
C ALA A 58 7.81 25.20 24.47
N GLY A 59 6.71 24.78 25.09
CA GLY A 59 6.56 24.66 26.56
C GLY A 59 7.03 23.32 27.15
N GLY A 60 7.66 22.44 26.36
CA GLY A 60 8.14 21.12 26.80
C GLY A 60 7.07 20.02 26.88
N GLU A 61 5.82 20.29 26.47
CA GLU A 61 4.79 19.25 26.39
C GLU A 61 5.09 18.28 25.23
N VAL A 62 5.01 16.97 25.48
CA VAL A 62 5.34 15.92 24.51
C VAL A 62 4.14 14.99 24.29
N VAL A 63 3.84 14.69 23.02
CA VAL A 63 2.81 13.72 22.62
C VAL A 63 3.30 12.77 21.53
N GLY A 64 2.74 11.57 21.45
CA GLY A 64 3.16 10.55 20.49
C GLY A 64 4.43 9.80 20.91
N SER A 65 5.04 9.06 19.98
CA SER A 65 6.28 8.29 20.18
C SER A 65 6.76 7.71 18.84
N VAL A 66 8.07 7.80 18.60
CA VAL A 66 8.73 7.31 17.37
C VAL A 66 9.46 5.97 17.54
N SER A 67 9.78 5.53 18.76
CA SER A 67 10.36 4.20 19.00
C SER A 67 9.68 3.41 20.13
N GLY A 68 9.24 4.10 21.19
CA GLY A 68 8.71 3.48 22.41
C GLY A 68 9.59 3.65 23.64
N GLY A 69 10.65 4.46 23.57
CA GLY A 69 11.48 4.86 24.72
C GLY A 69 12.99 4.88 24.47
N CYS A 70 13.49 4.40 23.32
CA CYS A 70 14.93 4.29 23.06
C CYS A 70 15.58 5.61 22.61
N VAL A 71 14.91 6.38 21.75
CA VAL A 71 15.48 7.60 21.13
C VAL A 71 14.71 8.86 21.45
N GLU A 72 13.54 8.74 22.09
CA GLU A 72 12.64 9.85 22.44
C GLU A 72 13.34 11.04 23.13
N GLY A 73 14.40 10.82 23.92
CA GLY A 73 15.20 11.90 24.51
C GLY A 73 16.02 12.71 23.49
N ALA A 74 16.74 12.03 22.57
CA ALA A 74 17.48 12.71 21.51
C ALA A 74 16.55 13.42 20.51
N VAL A 75 15.38 12.82 20.24
CA VAL A 75 14.34 13.41 19.39
C VAL A 75 13.67 14.61 20.04
N TYR A 76 13.58 14.66 21.38
CA TYR A 76 13.12 15.84 22.11
C TYR A 76 14.11 17.02 21.94
N GLU A 77 15.41 16.80 22.12
CA GLU A 77 16.42 17.85 21.95
C GLU A 77 16.49 18.35 20.49
N ALA A 78 16.47 17.44 19.50
CA ALA A 78 16.42 17.81 18.09
C ALA A 78 15.13 18.59 17.73
N ALA A 79 13.99 18.24 18.33
CA ALA A 79 12.75 18.99 18.16
C ALA A 79 12.82 20.38 18.83
N ALA A 80 13.43 20.50 20.01
CA ALA A 80 13.67 21.77 20.68
C ALA A 80 14.62 22.68 19.89
N GLU A 81 15.65 22.12 19.25
CA GLU A 81 16.52 22.84 18.30
C GLU A 81 15.77 23.30 17.04
N ALA A 82 14.98 22.43 16.42
CA ALA A 82 14.15 22.80 15.27
C ALA A 82 13.16 23.93 15.61
N ILE A 83 12.58 23.94 16.82
CA ILE A 83 11.72 25.02 17.33
C ILE A 83 12.50 26.33 17.50
N ARG A 84 13.72 26.29 18.05
CA ARG A 84 14.57 27.48 18.26
C ARG A 84 15.05 28.10 16.94
N THR A 85 15.43 27.27 15.97
CA THR A 85 16.01 27.70 14.69
C THR A 85 14.97 27.98 13.62
N GLY A 86 13.81 27.34 13.68
CA GLY A 86 12.83 27.29 12.59
C GLY A 86 13.30 26.48 11.38
N ILE A 87 14.36 25.68 11.52
CA ILE A 87 14.97 24.88 10.44
C ILE A 87 14.51 23.42 10.59
N PRO A 88 13.98 22.77 9.53
CA PRO A 88 13.65 21.36 9.55
C PRO A 88 14.91 20.48 9.44
N ALA A 89 14.87 19.30 10.06
CA ALA A 89 15.99 18.35 10.11
C ALA A 89 15.61 16.97 9.57
N LEU A 90 16.62 16.20 9.16
CA LEU A 90 16.50 14.77 8.83
C LEU A 90 17.52 14.01 9.68
N GLU A 91 17.03 13.27 10.67
CA GLU A 91 17.85 12.55 11.64
C GLU A 91 17.84 11.05 11.37
N SER A 92 18.94 10.36 11.70
CA SER A 92 19.08 8.90 11.56
C SER A 92 19.51 8.29 12.90
N TYR A 93 18.63 7.52 13.55
CA TYR A 93 18.92 6.89 14.84
C TYR A 93 18.96 5.37 14.72
N GLY A 94 20.05 4.76 15.18
CA GLY A 94 20.26 3.32 15.22
C GLY A 94 21.51 2.96 15.99
N ILE A 95 21.82 1.67 16.09
CA ILE A 95 23.12 1.20 16.58
C ILE A 95 24.05 1.10 15.37
N SER A 96 25.19 1.79 15.41
CA SER A 96 26.38 1.42 14.64
C SER A 96 27.24 0.48 15.49
N ASP A 97 27.92 -0.48 14.86
CA ASP A 97 28.78 -1.42 15.59
C ASP A 97 30.06 -0.75 16.16
N ASP A 98 30.37 0.48 15.73
CA ASP A 98 31.55 1.26 16.14
C ASP A 98 31.29 2.26 17.30
N ASP A 99 30.06 2.74 17.53
CA ASP A 99 29.76 3.73 18.59
C ASP A 99 28.94 3.13 19.75
N ALA A 100 29.64 2.56 20.73
CA ALA A 100 29.07 2.10 22.00
C ALA A 100 28.45 3.22 22.89
N PHE A 101 28.41 4.46 22.41
CA PHE A 101 27.83 5.63 23.08
C PHE A 101 26.70 6.31 22.27
N ALA A 102 26.37 5.83 21.07
CA ALA A 102 25.27 6.38 20.28
C ALA A 102 23.89 6.00 20.87
N VAL A 103 22.90 6.90 20.74
CA VAL A 103 21.53 6.67 21.21
C VAL A 103 20.79 5.75 20.24
N GLY A 104 21.02 4.44 20.38
CA GLY A 104 20.56 3.41 19.45
C GLY A 104 19.23 2.74 19.82
N LEU A 105 18.64 2.06 18.84
CA LEU A 105 17.44 1.24 19.01
C LEU A 105 17.82 -0.16 19.51
N THR A 106 17.30 -0.57 20.67
CA THR A 106 17.56 -1.89 21.27
C THR A 106 17.10 -3.09 20.42
N CYS A 107 16.32 -2.85 19.36
CA CYS A 107 15.89 -3.84 18.39
C CYS A 107 16.89 -4.10 17.24
N GLY A 108 18.02 -3.38 17.19
CA GLY A 108 19.04 -3.53 16.13
C GLY A 108 18.62 -2.97 14.76
N GLY A 109 17.69 -2.01 14.74
CA GLY A 109 17.28 -1.28 13.54
C GLY A 109 17.84 0.15 13.49
N ILE A 110 17.64 0.80 12.34
CA ILE A 110 17.82 2.24 12.14
C ILE A 110 16.45 2.83 11.74
N ILE A 111 16.11 3.99 12.27
CA ILE A 111 14.98 4.80 11.81
C ILE A 111 15.45 6.15 11.29
N ASP A 112 14.83 6.58 10.20
CA ASP A 112 15.06 7.88 9.57
C ASP A 112 13.86 8.77 9.93
N LEU A 113 14.10 9.91 10.60
CA LEU A 113 13.07 10.85 11.05
C LEU A 113 13.16 12.17 10.29
N VAL A 114 12.04 12.69 9.80
CA VAL A 114 11.95 14.11 9.42
C VAL A 114 11.36 14.91 10.59
N LEU A 115 12.00 16.02 10.95
CA LEU A 115 11.53 16.96 11.96
C LEU A 115 11.10 18.25 11.26
N VAL A 116 9.83 18.61 11.39
CA VAL A 116 9.28 19.85 10.83
C VAL A 116 8.87 20.77 11.98
N PRO A 117 9.49 21.96 12.14
CA PRO A 117 9.08 22.96 13.10
C PRO A 117 7.95 23.85 12.55
N TYR A 118 7.04 24.21 13.43
CA TYR A 118 5.91 25.08 13.15
C TYR A 118 5.91 26.24 14.15
N PRO A 119 6.16 27.49 13.70
CA PRO A 119 6.31 28.63 14.59
C PRO A 119 5.00 28.98 15.30
N ALA A 120 5.13 29.65 16.45
CA ALA A 120 4.03 30.24 17.19
C ALA A 120 3.23 31.21 16.31
N ARG A 121 1.94 30.94 16.12
CA ARG A 121 0.98 31.75 15.34
C ARG A 121 -0.40 31.57 15.90
N GLY A 122 -1.19 32.64 15.91
CA GLY A 122 -2.61 32.57 16.25
C GLY A 122 -3.41 31.63 15.33
N PRO A 123 -4.65 31.28 15.72
CA PRO A 123 -5.43 30.25 15.05
C PRO A 123 -5.64 30.51 13.55
N PHE A 124 -5.30 29.52 12.73
CA PHE A 124 -5.59 29.50 11.31
C PHE A 124 -7.11 29.34 11.09
N ALA A 125 -7.75 30.21 10.31
CA ALA A 125 -9.18 30.09 10.07
C ALA A 125 -9.46 29.07 8.96
N ALA A 126 -10.56 28.30 9.06
CA ALA A 126 -10.96 27.39 7.99
C ALA A 126 -11.18 28.12 6.65
N ALA A 127 -11.62 29.38 6.69
CA ALA A 127 -11.78 30.24 5.51
C ALA A 127 -10.46 30.63 4.82
N ASP A 128 -9.30 30.43 5.46
CA ASP A 128 -7.98 30.61 4.82
C ASP A 128 -7.57 29.39 3.98
N VAL A 129 -8.27 28.25 4.09
CA VAL A 129 -8.12 27.08 3.20
C VAL A 129 -8.77 27.33 1.83
N ASP A 130 -9.89 28.07 1.81
CA ASP A 130 -10.69 28.33 0.60
C ASP A 130 -10.21 29.57 -0.21
N ARG A 131 -9.09 30.20 0.19
CA ARG A 131 -8.54 31.37 -0.52
C ARG A 131 -7.78 30.93 -1.77
N PRO A 132 -8.12 31.44 -2.98
CA PRO A 132 -7.50 30.99 -4.23
C PRO A 132 -5.99 31.25 -4.27
N ASP A 133 -5.50 32.28 -3.58
CA ASP A 133 -4.06 32.62 -3.51
C ASP A 133 -3.23 31.57 -2.73
N ALA A 134 -3.87 30.64 -2.02
CA ALA A 134 -3.23 29.48 -1.39
C ALA A 134 -3.12 28.27 -2.33
N VAL A 135 -3.73 28.32 -3.52
CA VAL A 135 -3.86 27.20 -4.45
C VAL A 135 -3.06 27.47 -5.73
N GLY A 136 -1.88 26.86 -5.84
CA GLY A 136 -1.08 26.86 -7.07
C GLY A 136 -1.72 26.00 -8.17
N VAL A 137 -2.84 26.43 -8.73
CA VAL A 137 -3.45 25.80 -9.90
C VAL A 137 -2.72 26.24 -11.16
N ASP A 138 -1.59 25.60 -11.43
CA ASP A 138 -1.02 25.63 -12.77
C ASP A 138 -1.96 24.83 -13.69
N ARG A 139 -2.75 25.53 -14.50
CA ARG A 139 -3.58 24.87 -15.52
C ARG A 139 -2.65 24.43 -16.64
N PRO A 140 -2.75 23.20 -17.16
CA PRO A 140 -2.07 22.85 -18.40
C PRO A 140 -2.73 23.63 -19.54
N ASP A 141 -2.17 24.79 -19.87
CA ASP A 141 -2.45 25.47 -21.13
C ASP A 141 -2.18 24.48 -22.27
N ALA A 142 -3.10 24.43 -23.23
CA ALA A 142 -3.15 23.34 -24.19
C ALA A 142 -1.89 23.32 -25.06
N VAL A 143 -1.03 22.31 -24.85
CA VAL A 143 0.08 22.01 -25.77
C VAL A 143 -0.54 21.66 -27.13
N GLY A 144 -0.52 22.64 -28.03
CA GLY A 144 -1.01 22.48 -29.39
C GLY A 144 -0.22 21.38 -30.09
N VAL A 145 -0.91 20.31 -30.51
CA VAL A 145 -0.33 19.25 -31.33
C VAL A 145 -0.23 19.76 -32.76
N ASP A 146 0.76 20.62 -33.02
CA ASP A 146 1.11 21.03 -34.38
C ASP A 146 2.09 20.02 -35.00
N ARG A 147 2.01 19.85 -36.33
CA ARG A 147 2.74 18.80 -37.06
C ARG A 147 4.03 19.36 -37.65
N PRO A 148 5.21 18.75 -37.39
CA PRO A 148 6.47 19.19 -37.99
C PRO A 148 6.64 18.64 -39.42
N ASP A 149 6.04 19.32 -40.40
CA ASP A 149 6.25 19.09 -41.85
C ASP A 149 6.62 20.40 -42.58
N ALA A 150 7.85 20.90 -42.37
CA ALA A 150 8.53 21.87 -43.27
C ALA A 150 10.00 22.10 -42.85
N VAL A 151 10.89 22.26 -43.84
CA VAL A 151 12.35 22.44 -43.66
C VAL A 151 12.83 23.89 -43.87
N GLY A 152 13.90 24.25 -43.16
CA GLY A 152 14.75 25.44 -43.36
C GLY A 152 15.69 25.60 -42.16
N GLU A 153 17.00 25.35 -42.24
CA GLU A 153 18.06 26.15 -42.91
C GLU A 153 18.16 27.58 -42.33
N VAL A 154 19.28 28.05 -41.76
CA VAL A 154 20.68 27.54 -41.64
C VAL A 154 21.21 27.92 -40.21
N ALA A 155 22.34 27.48 -39.64
CA ALA A 155 23.57 26.85 -40.13
C ALA A 155 24.32 26.03 -39.04
N VAL A 156 25.44 25.39 -39.42
CA VAL A 156 26.51 24.92 -38.52
C VAL A 156 27.86 25.40 -39.07
N ALA A 157 28.79 25.82 -38.20
CA ALA A 157 30.17 26.11 -38.56
C ALA A 157 31.12 25.29 -37.69
N ALA A 158 32.04 24.54 -38.31
CA ALA A 158 33.02 23.72 -37.63
C ALA A 158 34.43 24.05 -38.12
N ALA A 159 35.40 24.01 -37.20
CA ALA A 159 36.83 23.97 -37.47
C ALA A 159 37.47 23.09 -36.38
N ALA A 160 38.51 22.32 -36.74
CA ALA A 160 39.05 21.26 -35.90
C ALA A 160 40.59 21.23 -35.92
N ASP A 161 41.12 20.28 -35.14
CA ASP A 161 42.48 19.70 -35.25
C ASP A 161 43.66 20.50 -34.66
N ARG A 162 44.26 19.97 -33.59
CA ARG A 162 45.47 19.12 -33.72
C ARG A 162 45.79 18.33 -32.44
N ALA A 163 46.39 17.15 -32.62
CA ALA A 163 46.91 16.29 -31.57
C ALA A 163 48.42 16.44 -31.38
N ALA A 164 48.92 16.04 -30.21
CA ALA A 164 50.34 15.77 -29.95
C ALA A 164 50.46 14.75 -28.79
N ASP A 165 51.35 13.76 -28.92
CA ASP A 165 51.61 12.74 -27.90
C ASP A 165 52.45 13.27 -26.71
N GLY A 166 52.26 12.70 -25.52
CA GLY A 166 53.07 13.02 -24.35
C GLY A 166 52.76 12.14 -23.13
N ASN A 167 53.70 11.25 -22.78
CA ASN A 167 53.59 10.34 -21.63
C ASN A 167 54.37 10.89 -20.41
N VAL A 168 53.68 11.23 -19.32
CA VAL A 168 54.29 11.59 -18.02
C VAL A 168 53.45 11.00 -16.86
N GLU A 169 54.13 10.75 -15.75
CA GLU A 169 53.77 9.92 -14.60
C GLU A 169 52.59 10.42 -13.73
N ALA A 170 52.12 9.54 -12.85
CA ALA A 170 51.23 9.90 -11.75
C ALA A 170 51.98 10.75 -10.70
N ALA A 171 51.32 11.79 -10.19
CA ALA A 171 51.81 12.62 -9.10
C ALA A 171 50.88 12.52 -7.88
N ASP A 172 51.47 12.41 -6.70
CA ASP A 172 50.79 12.34 -5.41
C ASP A 172 50.16 13.69 -5.04
N VAL A 173 48.98 13.67 -4.39
CA VAL A 173 48.25 14.88 -3.97
C VAL A 173 47.84 14.71 -2.51
N GLY A 174 48.73 15.15 -1.61
CA GLY A 174 48.60 14.98 -0.17
C GLY A 174 47.47 15.79 0.48
N ALA A 175 47.19 15.48 1.74
CA ALA A 175 46.11 16.09 2.53
C ALA A 175 46.30 17.60 2.74
N GLY A 176 45.24 18.37 2.48
CA GLY A 176 45.16 19.81 2.75
C GLY A 176 43.99 20.16 3.68
N ASP A 177 44.28 20.77 4.83
CA ASP A 177 43.30 21.24 5.82
C ASP A 177 42.52 22.45 5.28
N VAL A 178 41.23 22.27 4.94
CA VAL A 178 40.35 23.34 4.44
C VAL A 178 39.42 23.81 5.55
N ARG A 179 39.73 24.97 6.13
CA ARG A 179 38.97 25.57 7.22
C ARG A 179 37.78 26.40 6.72
N SER A 180 36.82 26.57 7.62
CA SER A 180 35.58 27.33 7.39
C SER A 180 35.82 28.71 6.75
N GLY A 181 34.98 29.06 5.78
CA GLY A 181 34.83 30.41 5.25
C GLY A 181 33.35 30.82 5.28
N ASP A 182 33.06 31.99 5.84
CA ASP A 182 31.69 32.49 5.98
C ASP A 182 30.99 32.66 4.63
N VAL A 183 29.86 31.96 4.46
CA VAL A 183 28.89 32.24 3.39
C VAL A 183 27.72 33.00 4.01
N GLY A 184 27.75 34.33 3.85
CA GLY A 184 26.84 35.24 4.53
C GLY A 184 25.35 34.90 4.32
N ALA A 185 24.61 34.84 5.43
CA ALA A 185 23.18 34.53 5.43
C ALA A 185 22.38 35.52 4.57
N ARG A 186 21.73 34.99 3.52
CA ARG A 186 20.70 35.71 2.76
C ARG A 186 19.32 35.33 3.30
N ASP A 187 18.40 36.30 3.31
CA ASP A 187 17.08 36.18 3.93
C ASP A 187 16.11 35.36 3.07
N VAL A 188 16.25 34.03 3.10
CA VAL A 188 15.38 33.08 2.37
C VAL A 188 14.24 32.55 3.24
N GLY A 189 14.45 32.43 4.56
CA GLY A 189 13.59 31.64 5.45
C GLY A 189 12.16 32.16 5.60
N ALA A 190 11.98 33.47 5.78
CA ALA A 190 10.71 34.03 6.27
C ALA A 190 9.52 33.88 5.31
N GLY A 191 9.75 33.61 4.02
CA GLY A 191 8.69 33.28 3.05
C GLY A 191 8.28 31.80 3.09
N GLU A 192 9.27 30.92 3.10
CA GLU A 192 9.11 29.45 3.08
C GLU A 192 8.50 28.93 4.38
N GLN A 193 9.06 29.38 5.52
CA GLN A 193 8.56 29.10 6.87
C GLN A 193 7.14 29.65 7.09
N ARG A 194 6.67 30.57 6.23
CA ARG A 194 5.26 31.00 6.22
C ARG A 194 4.32 29.94 5.66
N ARG A 195 4.75 29.16 4.65
CA ARG A 195 3.94 28.16 3.93
C ARG A 195 3.78 26.83 4.68
N ALA A 196 4.84 26.32 5.33
CA ALA A 196 4.84 24.99 5.95
C ALA A 196 3.68 24.72 6.93
N GLY A 197 3.24 25.74 7.69
CA GLY A 197 2.10 25.59 8.60
C GLY A 197 0.76 25.30 7.92
N VAL A 198 0.53 25.84 6.73
CA VAL A 198 -0.78 25.83 6.05
C VAL A 198 -1.19 24.42 5.64
N ALA A 199 -0.24 23.61 5.17
CA ALA A 199 -0.48 22.22 4.80
C ALA A 199 -0.90 21.37 6.01
N LEU A 200 -0.16 21.45 7.13
CA LEU A 200 -0.54 20.75 8.37
C LEU A 200 -1.91 21.22 8.87
N ASP A 201 -2.18 22.51 8.88
CA ASP A 201 -3.42 23.06 9.44
C ASP A 201 -4.65 22.62 8.64
N ALA A 202 -4.54 22.56 7.31
CA ALA A 202 -5.59 22.04 6.44
C ALA A 202 -5.76 20.50 6.57
N VAL A 203 -4.68 19.73 6.81
CA VAL A 203 -4.78 18.30 7.18
C VAL A 203 -5.46 18.11 8.54
N LEU A 204 -5.12 18.92 9.55
CA LEU A 204 -5.76 18.85 10.87
C LEU A 204 -7.25 19.16 10.81
N ALA A 205 -7.67 20.08 9.94
CA ALA A 205 -9.07 20.38 9.66
C ALA A 205 -9.79 19.20 8.97
N ALA A 206 -9.23 18.65 7.90
CA ALA A 206 -9.78 17.45 7.25
C ALA A 206 -9.88 16.25 8.20
N LEU A 207 -8.87 16.03 9.06
CA LEU A 207 -8.88 15.02 10.12
C LEU A 207 -9.95 15.26 11.21
N ALA A 208 -10.53 16.46 11.30
CA ALA A 208 -11.66 16.75 12.19
C ALA A 208 -13.02 16.51 11.51
N ALA A 209 -13.08 16.61 10.18
CA ALA A 209 -14.25 16.32 9.35
C ALA A 209 -14.39 14.83 8.95
N ASP A 210 -13.43 13.98 9.35
CA ASP A 210 -13.25 12.61 8.84
C ASP A 210 -13.02 12.53 7.31
N ASP A 211 -12.51 13.62 6.72
CA ASP A 211 -12.22 13.78 5.29
C ASP A 211 -11.02 12.94 4.84
N THR A 212 -10.94 12.68 3.52
CA THR A 212 -9.82 11.92 2.91
C THR A 212 -8.73 12.86 2.40
N VAL A 213 -7.56 12.83 3.03
CA VAL A 213 -6.42 13.72 2.73
C VAL A 213 -5.08 12.99 2.89
N ALA A 214 -4.03 13.41 2.19
CA ALA A 214 -2.65 13.01 2.47
C ALA A 214 -1.79 14.22 2.84
N LEU A 215 -0.83 14.03 3.74
CA LEU A 215 0.26 14.98 3.99
C LEU A 215 1.52 14.50 3.24
N LEU A 216 1.95 15.27 2.27
CA LEU A 216 3.26 15.15 1.64
C LEU A 216 4.26 15.96 2.47
N THR A 217 5.42 15.38 2.77
CA THR A 217 6.57 16.08 3.38
C THR A 217 7.85 15.73 2.62
N VAL A 218 8.63 16.72 2.20
CA VAL A 218 9.95 16.52 1.60
C VAL A 218 10.96 16.13 2.68
N VAL A 219 11.75 15.08 2.42
CA VAL A 219 12.69 14.47 3.38
C VAL A 219 14.13 14.46 2.89
N GLY A 220 14.49 15.37 1.97
CA GLY A 220 15.86 15.54 1.50
C GLY A 220 15.99 16.57 0.38
N GLY A 221 17.21 17.04 0.12
CA GLY A 221 17.47 18.12 -0.83
C GLY A 221 17.07 19.51 -0.30
N GLY A 222 17.14 20.52 -1.16
CA GLY A 222 16.96 21.93 -0.78
C GLY A 222 15.56 22.33 -0.29
N GLY A 223 14.56 21.46 -0.45
CA GLY A 223 13.18 21.67 0.02
C GLY A 223 12.82 20.89 1.29
N LEU A 224 13.79 20.39 2.05
CA LEU A 224 13.56 19.63 3.29
C LEU A 224 12.49 20.29 4.19
N GLY A 225 11.50 19.52 4.64
CA GLY A 225 10.39 20.02 5.45
C GLY A 225 9.30 20.79 4.69
N GLY A 226 9.44 20.99 3.38
CA GLY A 226 8.35 21.48 2.51
C GLY A 226 7.17 20.51 2.48
N GLN A 227 5.94 21.03 2.42
CA GLN A 227 4.72 20.26 2.65
C GLN A 227 3.55 20.64 1.74
N ILE A 228 2.80 19.61 1.34
CA ILE A 228 1.55 19.73 0.57
C ILE A 228 0.48 18.86 1.23
N ALA A 229 -0.68 19.44 1.52
CA ALA A 229 -1.90 18.70 1.82
C ALA A 229 -2.59 18.36 0.49
N VAL A 230 -2.94 17.09 0.29
CA VAL A 230 -3.41 16.55 -0.99
C VAL A 230 -4.76 15.86 -0.82
N TRP A 231 -5.74 16.26 -1.62
CA TRP A 231 -7.04 15.62 -1.77
C TRP A 231 -7.18 15.05 -3.20
N PRO A 232 -8.21 14.24 -3.50
CA PRO A 232 -8.48 13.76 -4.85
C PRO A 232 -8.67 14.90 -5.88
N ASP A 233 -9.26 16.01 -5.45
CA ASP A 233 -9.66 17.18 -6.25
C ASP A 233 -8.67 18.36 -6.12
N ARG A 234 -8.22 18.67 -4.89
CA ARG A 234 -7.46 19.90 -4.57
C ARG A 234 -6.13 19.64 -3.85
N THR A 235 -5.32 20.68 -3.71
CA THR A 235 -4.06 20.71 -2.95
C THR A 235 -3.90 22.03 -2.20
N VAL A 236 -3.13 22.04 -1.11
CA VAL A 236 -2.79 23.23 -0.31
C VAL A 236 -1.33 23.13 0.15
N GLY A 237 -0.54 24.19 -0.05
CA GLY A 237 0.91 24.18 0.23
C GLY A 237 1.77 23.93 -1.02
N SER A 238 3.08 23.71 -0.83
CA SER A 238 4.06 23.42 -1.88
C SER A 238 5.29 22.72 -1.29
N SER A 239 5.98 21.90 -2.08
CA SER A 239 7.22 21.22 -1.64
C SER A 239 8.42 22.16 -1.47
N GLY A 240 8.35 23.39 -1.99
CA GLY A 240 9.50 24.29 -2.10
C GLY A 240 10.48 23.94 -3.24
N VAL A 241 10.22 22.88 -4.01
CA VAL A 241 11.08 22.43 -5.11
C VAL A 241 10.36 22.60 -6.46
N ALA A 242 10.96 23.39 -7.34
CA ALA A 242 10.43 23.63 -8.68
C ALA A 242 10.29 22.32 -9.49
N GLY A 243 9.12 22.10 -10.10
CA GLY A 243 8.79 20.91 -10.88
C GLY A 243 8.40 19.67 -10.07
N LEU A 244 8.70 19.60 -8.77
CA LEU A 244 8.41 18.43 -7.93
C LEU A 244 6.92 18.26 -7.64
N ASP A 245 6.21 19.37 -7.37
CA ASP A 245 4.82 19.37 -6.90
C ASP A 245 3.89 18.52 -7.80
N VAL A 246 3.99 18.64 -9.13
CA VAL A 246 3.13 17.93 -10.09
C VAL A 246 3.27 16.40 -9.96
N ALA A 247 4.50 15.88 -10.03
CA ALA A 247 4.74 14.43 -9.98
C ALA A 247 4.46 13.86 -8.57
N ALA A 248 4.84 14.60 -7.53
CA ALA A 248 4.68 14.15 -6.16
C ALA A 248 3.22 14.22 -5.67
N VAL A 249 2.41 15.17 -6.17
CA VAL A 249 0.95 15.20 -5.94
C VAL A 249 0.24 14.05 -6.64
N ASP A 250 0.63 13.70 -7.87
CA ASP A 250 0.06 12.55 -8.59
C ASP A 250 0.34 11.22 -7.86
N ASP A 251 1.59 10.99 -7.45
CA ASP A 251 1.96 9.83 -6.62
C ASP A 251 1.28 9.85 -5.24
N ALA A 252 1.08 11.02 -4.64
CA ALA A 252 0.35 11.16 -3.39
C ALA A 252 -1.15 10.85 -3.53
N ARG A 253 -1.78 11.24 -4.65
CA ARG A 253 -3.17 10.87 -4.97
C ARG A 253 -3.33 9.37 -5.19
N GLY A 254 -2.38 8.74 -5.89
CA GLY A 254 -2.34 7.28 -6.04
C GLY A 254 -2.21 6.54 -4.70
N LEU A 255 -1.31 7.02 -3.82
CA LEU A 255 -1.15 6.50 -2.46
C LEU A 255 -2.40 6.73 -1.58
N LEU A 256 -3.03 7.89 -1.67
CA LEU A 256 -4.25 8.24 -0.93
C LEU A 256 -5.45 7.39 -1.36
N ALA A 257 -5.63 7.21 -2.67
CA ALA A 257 -6.66 6.34 -3.25
C ALA A 257 -6.46 4.87 -2.86
N ALA A 258 -5.20 4.41 -2.73
CA ALA A 258 -4.88 3.09 -2.18
C ALA A 258 -5.01 3.02 -0.64
N GLY A 259 -5.12 4.16 0.05
CA GLY A 259 -5.18 4.26 1.51
C GLY A 259 -3.85 3.90 2.19
N ARG A 260 -2.74 4.31 1.58
CA ARG A 260 -1.36 3.89 1.95
C ARG A 260 -0.43 5.07 2.14
N SER A 261 0.52 4.92 3.06
CA SER A 261 1.64 5.85 3.26
C SER A 261 2.93 5.23 2.74
N GLY A 262 3.95 6.05 2.46
CA GLY A 262 5.28 5.57 2.06
C GLY A 262 6.21 6.64 1.51
N LEU A 263 7.48 6.29 1.40
CA LEU A 263 8.50 7.11 0.76
C LEU A 263 8.39 7.02 -0.78
N ARG A 264 8.66 8.13 -1.46
CA ARG A 264 8.88 8.25 -2.90
C ARG A 264 10.24 8.92 -3.15
N ARG A 265 10.81 8.70 -4.33
CA ARG A 265 12.08 9.30 -4.76
C ARG A 265 11.91 9.91 -6.15
N TYR A 266 12.50 11.08 -6.34
CA TYR A 266 12.44 11.84 -7.58
C TYR A 266 13.82 12.41 -7.95
N GLY A 267 13.99 12.68 -9.24
CA GLY A 267 15.05 13.51 -9.77
C GLY A 267 14.94 14.97 -9.33
N PRO A 268 15.98 15.79 -9.57
CA PRO A 268 16.05 17.17 -9.06
C PRO A 268 14.96 18.13 -9.55
N GLN A 269 14.18 17.76 -10.57
CA GLN A 269 13.05 18.53 -11.11
C GLN A 269 11.75 17.69 -11.15
N GLY A 270 11.60 16.72 -10.22
CA GLY A 270 10.38 15.90 -10.12
C GLY A 270 10.31 14.69 -11.04
N GLN A 271 11.37 14.36 -11.80
CA GLN A 271 11.38 13.14 -12.62
C GLN A 271 11.17 11.89 -11.75
N ARG A 272 10.31 10.94 -12.16
CA ARG A 272 10.14 9.64 -11.47
C ARG A 272 11.36 8.74 -11.67
N ARG A 273 12.43 9.00 -10.91
CA ARG A 273 13.70 8.26 -10.85
C ARG A 273 14.27 8.28 -9.41
N PRO A 274 15.21 7.40 -9.04
CA PRO A 274 15.81 7.37 -7.69
C PRO A 274 16.59 8.63 -7.25
N ASP A 275 16.66 9.66 -8.10
CA ASP A 275 17.83 10.52 -8.26
C ASP A 275 17.80 11.76 -7.34
N ALA A 276 18.00 11.50 -6.03
CA ALA A 276 18.26 12.43 -4.92
C ALA A 276 17.09 12.87 -4.02
N ILE A 277 15.93 13.29 -4.52
CA ILE A 277 14.89 13.91 -3.65
C ILE A 277 13.94 12.87 -3.06
N GLY A 278 14.01 12.68 -1.74
CA GLY A 278 13.06 11.88 -0.98
C GLY A 278 11.80 12.68 -0.60
N VAL A 279 10.63 12.07 -0.73
CA VAL A 279 9.34 12.65 -0.32
C VAL A 279 8.51 11.59 0.41
N TYR A 280 8.15 11.82 1.67
CA TYR A 280 7.26 10.94 2.41
C TYR A 280 5.81 11.39 2.25
N VAL A 281 4.94 10.46 1.87
CA VAL A 281 3.49 10.69 1.79
C VAL A 281 2.81 9.92 2.92
N GLN A 282 2.04 10.63 3.75
CA GLN A 282 1.22 10.05 4.81
C GLN A 282 -0.26 10.19 4.47
N SER A 283 -0.93 9.08 4.16
CA SER A 283 -2.34 9.08 3.76
C SER A 283 -3.29 8.89 4.93
N PHE A 284 -4.27 9.76 5.04
CA PHE A 284 -5.36 9.73 6.01
C PHE A 284 -6.68 9.46 5.27
N ALA A 285 -6.96 8.19 5.03
CA ALA A 285 -8.22 7.75 4.42
C ALA A 285 -9.12 7.07 5.47
N PRO A 286 -10.46 7.21 5.37
CA PRO A 286 -11.41 6.43 6.17
C PRO A 286 -11.20 4.92 6.00
N PRO A 287 -11.64 4.09 6.98
CA PRO A 287 -11.63 2.63 6.87
C PRO A 287 -12.21 2.14 5.54
N ALA A 288 -11.52 1.20 4.88
CA ALA A 288 -12.00 0.62 3.63
C ALA A 288 -13.35 -0.10 3.85
N ARG A 289 -14.22 -0.09 2.85
CA ARG A 289 -15.58 -0.65 3.00
C ARG A 289 -15.60 -2.15 2.66
N MET A 290 -16.30 -2.95 3.46
CA MET A 290 -16.65 -4.33 3.13
C MET A 290 -18.16 -4.44 2.99
N LEU A 291 -18.64 -4.78 1.79
CA LEU A 291 -20.07 -4.91 1.49
C LEU A 291 -20.44 -6.39 1.39
N VAL A 292 -21.22 -6.90 2.34
CA VAL A 292 -21.60 -8.32 2.44
C VAL A 292 -23.05 -8.50 1.99
N PHE A 293 -23.24 -9.09 0.82
CA PHE A 293 -24.55 -9.29 0.20
C PHE A 293 -25.08 -10.71 0.42
N GLY A 294 -26.14 -10.83 1.21
CA GLY A 294 -26.72 -12.10 1.64
C GLY A 294 -26.43 -12.38 3.11
N ALA A 295 -27.41 -12.13 3.97
CA ALA A 295 -27.31 -12.23 5.42
C ALA A 295 -27.52 -13.68 5.94
N ILE A 296 -26.88 -14.65 5.28
CA ILE A 296 -26.84 -16.05 5.74
C ILE A 296 -25.89 -16.22 6.94
N ASP A 297 -25.89 -17.37 7.61
CA ASP A 297 -25.11 -17.55 8.84
C ASP A 297 -23.59 -17.46 8.63
N TYR A 298 -23.09 -17.87 7.44
CA TYR A 298 -21.69 -17.64 7.02
C TYR A 298 -21.30 -16.15 6.99
N ALA A 299 -22.24 -15.24 6.77
CA ALA A 299 -21.97 -13.81 6.77
C ALA A 299 -21.49 -13.31 8.14
N ALA A 300 -21.91 -13.93 9.24
CA ALA A 300 -21.51 -13.49 10.58
C ALA A 300 -20.00 -13.70 10.81
N ALA A 301 -19.43 -14.81 10.33
CA ALA A 301 -18.00 -15.06 10.39
C ALA A 301 -17.20 -14.06 9.50
N VAL A 302 -17.68 -13.81 8.27
CA VAL A 302 -17.08 -12.83 7.36
C VAL A 302 -17.12 -11.41 7.94
N VAL A 303 -18.23 -11.01 8.58
CA VAL A 303 -18.38 -9.69 9.22
C VAL A 303 -17.40 -9.50 10.37
N ARG A 304 -17.31 -10.47 11.29
CA ARG A 304 -16.35 -10.41 12.41
C ARG A 304 -14.91 -10.28 11.92
N LEU A 305 -14.54 -11.02 10.87
CA LEU A 305 -13.18 -10.99 10.34
C LEU A 305 -12.90 -9.74 9.50
N GLY A 306 -13.90 -9.21 8.77
CA GLY A 306 -13.82 -7.91 8.11
C GLY A 306 -13.57 -6.77 9.11
N ARG A 307 -14.32 -6.76 10.22
CA ARG A 307 -14.11 -5.81 11.34
C ARG A 307 -12.71 -5.94 11.95
N PHE A 308 -12.25 -7.18 12.17
CA PHE A 308 -10.91 -7.46 12.70
C PHE A 308 -9.79 -6.94 11.78
N LEU A 309 -9.98 -7.04 10.45
CA LEU A 309 -9.08 -6.49 9.45
C LEU A 309 -9.21 -4.96 9.24
N GLY A 310 -10.03 -4.27 10.04
CA GLY A 310 -10.19 -2.81 9.99
C GLY A 310 -11.07 -2.30 8.84
N TYR A 311 -11.90 -3.15 8.22
CA TYR A 311 -12.93 -2.68 7.30
C TYR A 311 -14.12 -2.10 8.06
N ARG A 312 -14.76 -1.07 7.50
CA ARG A 312 -16.15 -0.72 7.86
C ARG A 312 -17.07 -1.70 7.16
N VAL A 313 -17.84 -2.49 7.91
CA VAL A 313 -18.64 -3.59 7.34
C VAL A 313 -20.12 -3.24 7.27
N THR A 314 -20.69 -3.28 6.06
CA THR A 314 -22.15 -3.21 5.84
C THR A 314 -22.67 -4.58 5.40
N VAL A 315 -23.71 -5.09 6.08
CA VAL A 315 -24.46 -6.30 5.67
C VAL A 315 -25.75 -5.89 4.98
N CYS A 316 -26.05 -6.45 3.81
CA CYS A 316 -27.27 -6.15 3.05
C CYS A 316 -27.99 -7.43 2.60
N ASP A 317 -29.30 -7.52 2.87
CA ASP A 317 -30.17 -8.59 2.39
C ASP A 317 -31.60 -8.07 2.18
N ALA A 318 -32.32 -8.59 1.20
CA ALA A 318 -33.69 -8.16 0.89
C ALA A 318 -34.73 -8.63 1.92
N ARG A 319 -34.36 -9.51 2.86
CA ARG A 319 -35.28 -10.21 3.76
C ARG A 319 -35.13 -9.70 5.21
N PRO A 320 -36.17 -9.09 5.81
CA PRO A 320 -36.08 -8.46 7.13
C PRO A 320 -35.82 -9.46 8.28
N VAL A 321 -36.18 -10.73 8.10
CA VAL A 321 -35.87 -11.81 9.07
C VAL A 321 -34.35 -12.07 9.14
N PHE A 322 -33.63 -11.87 8.04
CA PHE A 322 -32.20 -12.14 7.96
C PHE A 322 -31.39 -10.89 8.32
N ALA A 323 -31.67 -9.73 7.71
CA ALA A 323 -30.96 -8.46 7.94
C ALA A 323 -31.36 -7.80 9.28
N THR A 324 -30.88 -8.36 10.40
CA THR A 324 -31.11 -7.82 11.75
C THR A 324 -29.81 -7.58 12.51
N THR A 325 -29.75 -6.48 13.27
CA THR A 325 -28.60 -6.15 14.14
C THR A 325 -28.33 -7.24 15.19
N ARG A 326 -29.37 -7.96 15.65
CA ARG A 326 -29.23 -9.12 16.54
C ARG A 326 -28.42 -10.28 15.92
N ARG A 327 -28.45 -10.47 14.60
CA ARG A 327 -27.65 -11.50 13.90
C ARG A 327 -26.26 -11.00 13.47
N PHE A 328 -26.06 -9.68 13.41
CA PHE A 328 -24.80 -9.04 13.01
C PHE A 328 -24.40 -7.90 13.96
N PRO A 329 -24.12 -8.19 15.25
CA PRO A 329 -23.76 -7.16 16.23
C PRO A 329 -22.40 -6.49 15.93
N ASP A 330 -21.53 -7.17 15.16
CA ASP A 330 -20.22 -6.68 14.75
C ASP A 330 -20.22 -5.86 13.45
N ALA A 331 -21.36 -5.73 12.76
CA ALA A 331 -21.49 -4.89 11.56
C ALA A 331 -21.65 -3.42 11.93
N ASP A 332 -20.99 -2.51 11.19
CA ASP A 332 -21.16 -1.07 11.35
C ASP A 332 -22.47 -0.54 10.72
N GLU A 333 -23.12 -1.37 9.90
CA GLU A 333 -24.38 -1.08 9.24
C GLU A 333 -25.08 -2.40 8.84
N VAL A 334 -26.40 -2.51 9.08
CA VAL A 334 -27.22 -3.65 8.64
C VAL A 334 -28.43 -3.12 7.88
N VAL A 335 -28.57 -3.54 6.62
CA VAL A 335 -29.50 -2.97 5.64
C VAL A 335 -30.48 -4.04 5.15
N CYS A 336 -31.77 -3.77 5.33
CA CYS A 336 -32.86 -4.58 4.76
C CYS A 336 -33.29 -3.99 3.40
N GLU A 337 -32.51 -4.25 2.35
CA GLU A 337 -32.72 -3.72 1.00
C GLU A 337 -32.29 -4.74 -0.07
N ARG A 338 -32.80 -4.61 -1.31
CA ARG A 338 -32.31 -5.42 -2.43
C ARG A 338 -30.82 -5.12 -2.67
N PRO A 339 -29.92 -6.12 -2.68
CA PRO A 339 -28.47 -5.95 -2.85
C PRO A 339 -28.04 -4.94 -3.94
N VAL A 340 -28.61 -5.05 -5.14
CA VAL A 340 -28.28 -4.15 -6.26
C VAL A 340 -28.75 -2.70 -6.04
N ALA A 341 -29.87 -2.48 -5.35
CA ALA A 341 -30.39 -1.15 -5.06
C ALA A 341 -29.50 -0.42 -4.03
N PHE A 342 -29.10 -1.13 -2.97
CA PHE A 342 -28.12 -0.64 -2.01
C PHE A 342 -26.78 -0.32 -2.70
N LEU A 343 -26.28 -1.21 -3.56
CA LEU A 343 -25.00 -1.02 -4.25
C LEU A 343 -25.00 0.23 -5.14
N HIS A 344 -26.10 0.56 -5.82
CA HIS A 344 -26.21 1.77 -6.64
C HIS A 344 -26.14 3.09 -5.84
N ARG A 345 -26.46 3.06 -4.54
CA ARG A 345 -26.37 4.23 -3.64
C ARG A 345 -25.21 4.17 -2.64
N ALA A 346 -24.41 3.10 -2.68
CA ALA A 346 -23.27 2.92 -1.80
C ALA A 346 -22.02 3.59 -2.39
N ALA A 347 -21.26 4.31 -1.56
CA ALA A 347 -19.90 4.68 -1.92
C ALA A 347 -19.06 3.40 -2.09
N VAL A 348 -18.40 3.28 -3.26
CA VAL A 348 -17.49 2.20 -3.61
C VAL A 348 -16.20 2.84 -4.14
N ASP A 349 -15.08 2.56 -3.48
CA ASP A 349 -13.76 3.06 -3.84
C ASP A 349 -12.81 1.92 -4.27
N ALA A 350 -11.61 2.28 -4.73
CA ALA A 350 -10.55 1.34 -5.13
C ALA A 350 -9.98 0.48 -3.98
N ARG A 351 -10.55 0.56 -2.77
CA ARG A 351 -10.18 -0.22 -1.58
C ARG A 351 -11.34 -1.07 -1.07
N THR A 352 -12.54 -0.87 -1.62
CA THR A 352 -13.79 -1.52 -1.23
C THR A 352 -13.77 -2.98 -1.68
N VAL A 353 -14.24 -3.87 -0.81
CA VAL A 353 -14.33 -5.31 -1.09
C VAL A 353 -15.79 -5.75 -1.00
N ILE A 354 -16.23 -6.55 -1.96
CA ILE A 354 -17.63 -6.97 -2.12
C ILE A 354 -17.69 -8.50 -1.99
N CYS A 355 -18.47 -9.00 -1.05
CA CYS A 355 -18.65 -10.43 -0.76
C CYS A 355 -20.11 -10.82 -1.00
N VAL A 356 -20.38 -11.50 -2.11
CA VAL A 356 -21.72 -12.01 -2.47
C VAL A 356 -21.88 -13.43 -1.92
N LEU A 357 -22.59 -13.54 -0.79
CA LEU A 357 -22.82 -14.78 -0.04
C LEU A 357 -24.22 -15.38 -0.32
N THR A 358 -24.98 -14.80 -1.25
CA THR A 358 -26.22 -15.38 -1.80
C THR A 358 -25.95 -16.12 -3.12
N HIS A 359 -26.81 -17.08 -3.43
CA HIS A 359 -26.81 -17.88 -4.67
C HIS A 359 -28.20 -17.91 -5.34
N ASP A 360 -29.16 -17.11 -4.87
CA ASP A 360 -30.45 -16.91 -5.55
C ASP A 360 -30.23 -15.99 -6.77
N PRO A 361 -30.50 -16.44 -8.01
CA PRO A 361 -30.27 -15.65 -9.23
C PRO A 361 -31.05 -14.33 -9.29
N LYS A 362 -32.11 -14.17 -8.48
CA LYS A 362 -32.86 -12.91 -8.34
C LYS A 362 -32.07 -11.81 -7.62
N PHE A 363 -31.02 -12.19 -6.89
CA PHE A 363 -30.22 -11.29 -6.06
C PHE A 363 -28.73 -11.31 -6.42
N ASP A 364 -28.13 -12.47 -6.71
CA ASP A 364 -26.70 -12.57 -6.97
C ASP A 364 -26.30 -12.04 -8.36
N ILE A 365 -26.98 -12.45 -9.44
CA ILE A 365 -26.72 -11.96 -10.80
C ILE A 365 -26.85 -10.42 -10.91
N PRO A 366 -27.92 -9.74 -10.42
CA PRO A 366 -28.03 -8.29 -10.52
C PRO A 366 -26.93 -7.53 -9.75
N VAL A 367 -26.59 -7.97 -8.53
CA VAL A 367 -25.56 -7.27 -7.73
C VAL A 367 -24.15 -7.53 -8.28
N LEU A 368 -23.88 -8.73 -8.82
CA LEU A 368 -22.59 -9.03 -9.46
C LEU A 368 -22.38 -8.22 -10.74
N ARG A 369 -23.41 -8.05 -11.59
CA ARG A 369 -23.34 -7.18 -12.78
C ARG A 369 -22.98 -5.73 -12.44
N ALA A 370 -23.44 -5.22 -11.31
CA ALA A 370 -23.08 -3.88 -10.83
C ALA A 370 -21.70 -3.87 -10.15
N ALA A 371 -21.37 -4.88 -9.35
CA ALA A 371 -20.10 -4.97 -8.62
C ALA A 371 -18.89 -5.12 -9.56
N LEU A 372 -18.97 -5.98 -10.59
CA LEU A 372 -17.89 -6.20 -11.55
C LEU A 372 -17.59 -4.98 -12.44
N ARG A 373 -18.54 -4.03 -12.53
CA ARG A 373 -18.36 -2.72 -13.21
C ARG A 373 -17.98 -1.58 -12.26
N SER A 374 -17.96 -1.84 -10.96
CA SER A 374 -17.56 -0.86 -9.95
C SER A 374 -16.03 -0.78 -9.80
N PRO A 375 -15.47 0.27 -9.18
CA PRO A 375 -14.04 0.36 -8.91
C PRO A 375 -13.56 -0.54 -7.75
N ALA A 376 -14.42 -1.40 -7.17
CA ALA A 376 -14.07 -2.26 -6.04
C ALA A 376 -12.82 -3.11 -6.29
N HIS A 377 -11.91 -3.16 -5.31
CA HIS A 377 -10.67 -3.95 -5.36
C HIS A 377 -10.94 -5.44 -5.55
N TYR A 378 -12.00 -5.96 -4.92
CA TYR A 378 -12.32 -7.37 -4.86
C TYR A 378 -13.82 -7.59 -4.99
N VAL A 379 -14.22 -8.52 -5.86
CA VAL A 379 -15.61 -8.97 -6.01
C VAL A 379 -15.64 -10.50 -5.90
N GLY A 380 -15.96 -10.98 -4.71
CA GLY A 380 -16.04 -12.41 -4.40
C GLY A 380 -17.47 -12.94 -4.41
N ALA A 381 -17.67 -14.17 -4.88
CA ALA A 381 -18.99 -14.81 -4.93
C ALA A 381 -18.97 -16.27 -4.45
N MET A 382 -19.64 -16.52 -3.32
CA MET A 382 -19.69 -17.82 -2.65
C MET A 382 -20.47 -18.87 -3.47
N GLY A 383 -20.04 -20.13 -3.40
CA GLY A 383 -20.71 -21.26 -4.03
C GLY A 383 -19.76 -22.41 -4.35
N SER A 384 -20.32 -23.58 -4.64
CA SER A 384 -19.56 -24.72 -5.16
C SER A 384 -19.01 -24.45 -6.57
N ARG A 385 -18.07 -25.27 -7.05
CA ARG A 385 -17.60 -25.21 -8.46
C ARG A 385 -18.76 -25.32 -9.47
N ARG A 386 -19.82 -26.09 -9.15
CA ARG A 386 -21.08 -26.17 -9.93
C ARG A 386 -21.89 -24.86 -9.88
N THR A 387 -22.00 -24.25 -8.70
CA THR A 387 -22.68 -22.95 -8.51
C THR A 387 -21.97 -21.84 -9.29
N HIS A 388 -20.62 -21.83 -9.26
CA HIS A 388 -19.78 -20.92 -10.03
C HIS A 388 -20.00 -21.06 -11.55
N ALA A 389 -19.98 -22.29 -12.09
CA ALA A 389 -20.21 -22.51 -13.52
C ALA A 389 -21.61 -22.06 -13.99
N ASP A 390 -22.64 -22.30 -13.16
CA ASP A 390 -24.01 -21.86 -13.42
C ASP A 390 -24.17 -20.32 -13.34
N ARG A 391 -23.44 -19.69 -12.41
CA ARG A 391 -23.34 -18.22 -12.26
C ARG A 391 -22.64 -17.57 -13.45
N LEU A 392 -21.48 -18.10 -13.89
CA LEU A 392 -20.77 -17.57 -15.06
C LEU A 392 -21.63 -17.62 -16.31
N ARG A 393 -22.39 -18.71 -16.53
CA ARG A 393 -23.34 -18.79 -17.65
C ARG A 393 -24.34 -17.63 -17.58
N ARG A 394 -25.05 -17.48 -16.45
CA ARG A 394 -26.04 -16.40 -16.28
C ARG A 394 -25.46 -14.99 -16.41
N LEU A 395 -24.21 -14.76 -16.03
CA LEU A 395 -23.56 -13.46 -16.21
C LEU A 395 -23.25 -13.18 -17.69
N ARG A 396 -22.79 -14.19 -18.45
CA ARG A 396 -22.63 -14.11 -19.91
C ARG A 396 -23.98 -13.91 -20.62
N ASP A 397 -25.00 -14.68 -20.24
CA ASP A 397 -26.40 -14.54 -20.71
C ASP A 397 -26.95 -13.12 -20.45
N CYS A 398 -26.41 -12.41 -19.44
CA CYS A 398 -26.77 -11.03 -19.08
C CYS A 398 -25.83 -9.95 -19.65
N GLY A 399 -24.92 -10.28 -20.58
CA GLY A 399 -24.03 -9.32 -21.25
C GLY A 399 -22.93 -8.75 -20.36
N VAL A 400 -22.32 -9.56 -19.51
CA VAL A 400 -21.06 -9.23 -18.80
C VAL A 400 -19.89 -9.69 -19.66
N ALA A 401 -18.87 -8.83 -19.85
CA ALA A 401 -17.70 -9.13 -20.66
C ALA A 401 -16.75 -10.10 -19.93
N GLU A 402 -15.93 -10.86 -20.67
CA GLU A 402 -14.94 -11.76 -20.04
C GLU A 402 -13.89 -10.99 -19.19
N GLU A 403 -13.61 -9.74 -19.53
CA GLU A 403 -12.77 -8.82 -18.75
C GLU A 403 -13.40 -8.47 -17.39
N ASP A 404 -14.71 -8.16 -17.36
CA ASP A 404 -15.48 -7.99 -16.12
C ASP A 404 -15.48 -9.32 -15.32
N LEU A 405 -15.64 -10.46 -15.99
CA LEU A 405 -15.67 -11.79 -15.35
C LEU A 405 -14.32 -12.23 -14.77
N ALA A 406 -13.20 -11.80 -15.35
CA ALA A 406 -11.86 -12.08 -14.84
C ALA A 406 -11.61 -11.46 -13.45
N ARG A 407 -12.41 -10.45 -13.04
CA ARG A 407 -12.40 -9.85 -11.70
C ARG A 407 -13.17 -10.65 -10.64
N LEU A 408 -13.87 -11.73 -11.03
CA LEU A 408 -14.78 -12.47 -10.15
C LEU A 408 -14.06 -13.59 -9.39
N HIS A 409 -13.81 -13.36 -8.11
CA HIS A 409 -13.29 -14.38 -7.18
C HIS A 409 -14.40 -15.39 -6.81
N SER A 410 -14.54 -16.46 -7.59
CA SER A 410 -15.58 -17.47 -7.41
C SER A 410 -15.09 -18.85 -7.87
N PRO A 411 -15.21 -19.94 -7.06
CA PRO A 411 -15.54 -19.96 -5.64
C PRO A 411 -14.69 -18.97 -4.82
N ILE A 412 -15.29 -18.41 -3.77
CA ILE A 412 -14.69 -17.33 -2.99
C ILE A 412 -13.69 -17.88 -1.97
N GLY A 413 -12.54 -17.21 -1.80
CA GLY A 413 -11.51 -17.55 -0.84
C GLY A 413 -10.49 -18.60 -1.33
N LEU A 414 -9.34 -18.63 -0.68
CA LEU A 414 -8.26 -19.59 -0.99
C LEU A 414 -8.68 -21.05 -0.75
N ASP A 415 -8.08 -21.98 -1.49
CA ASP A 415 -8.27 -23.41 -1.25
C ASP A 415 -7.44 -23.86 -0.02
N LEU A 416 -8.00 -23.62 1.17
CA LEU A 416 -7.45 -24.05 2.46
C LEU A 416 -8.06 -25.37 2.95
N GLY A 417 -8.91 -26.03 2.15
CA GLY A 417 -9.70 -27.19 2.58
C GLY A 417 -10.78 -26.88 3.63
N SER A 418 -11.21 -25.61 3.73
CA SER A 418 -12.18 -25.10 4.71
C SER A 418 -13.51 -25.85 4.70
N ARG A 419 -14.06 -26.12 5.90
CA ARG A 419 -15.34 -26.80 6.12
C ARG A 419 -16.30 -26.02 7.02
N THR A 420 -15.78 -25.25 7.99
CA THR A 420 -16.61 -24.43 8.90
C THR A 420 -16.81 -23.00 8.36
N PRO A 421 -17.88 -22.27 8.78
CA PRO A 421 -18.07 -20.88 8.40
C PRO A 421 -16.89 -19.98 8.76
N GLU A 422 -16.25 -20.24 9.91
CA GLU A 422 -15.05 -19.56 10.38
C GLU A 422 -13.84 -19.85 9.49
N GLU A 423 -13.60 -21.11 9.09
CA GLU A 423 -12.54 -21.47 8.13
C GLU A 423 -12.80 -20.90 6.72
N THR A 424 -14.07 -20.79 6.31
CA THR A 424 -14.45 -20.13 5.04
C THR A 424 -14.22 -18.61 5.13
N ALA A 425 -14.55 -17.98 6.27
CA ALA A 425 -14.21 -16.57 6.47
C ALA A 425 -12.70 -16.33 6.42
N VAL A 426 -11.90 -17.21 7.04
CA VAL A 426 -10.43 -17.15 6.99
C VAL A 426 -9.90 -17.29 5.55
N SER A 427 -10.45 -18.18 4.72
CA SER A 427 -10.00 -18.31 3.33
C SER A 427 -10.39 -17.10 2.46
N ILE A 428 -11.57 -16.50 2.67
CA ILE A 428 -11.99 -15.26 2.02
C ILE A 428 -11.06 -14.10 2.43
N ALA A 429 -10.79 -13.95 3.73
CA ALA A 429 -9.89 -12.92 4.24
C ALA A 429 -8.46 -13.08 3.71
N ALA A 430 -7.95 -14.31 3.63
CA ALA A 430 -6.64 -14.61 3.08
C ALA A 430 -6.55 -14.26 1.59
N GLU A 431 -7.60 -14.51 0.79
CA GLU A 431 -7.65 -14.12 -0.63
C GLU A 431 -7.74 -12.59 -0.81
N ILE A 432 -8.53 -11.89 0.01
CA ILE A 432 -8.60 -10.42 0.00
C ILE A 432 -7.23 -9.80 0.32
N ILE A 433 -6.51 -10.36 1.29
CA ILE A 433 -5.14 -9.95 1.63
C ILE A 433 -4.18 -10.29 0.49
N GLN A 434 -4.27 -11.50 -0.08
CA GLN A 434 -3.44 -11.93 -1.21
C GLN A 434 -3.58 -10.98 -2.41
N SER A 435 -4.83 -10.74 -2.84
CA SER A 435 -5.20 -9.84 -3.93
C SER A 435 -4.73 -8.40 -3.69
N ARG A 436 -4.77 -7.92 -2.44
CA ARG A 436 -4.29 -6.58 -2.08
C ARG A 436 -2.77 -6.42 -2.15
N TRP A 437 -1.99 -7.47 -1.86
CA TRP A 437 -0.54 -7.37 -1.69
C TRP A 437 0.30 -8.18 -2.69
N GLY A 438 -0.33 -8.79 -3.71
CA GLY A 438 0.36 -9.64 -4.70
C GLY A 438 0.94 -10.94 -4.11
N GLY A 439 0.40 -11.40 -2.98
CA GLY A 439 0.95 -12.55 -2.25
C GLY A 439 0.83 -13.88 -3.00
N SER A 440 1.76 -14.80 -2.78
CA SER A 440 1.72 -16.13 -3.43
C SER A 440 0.69 -17.09 -2.82
N GLY A 441 0.19 -16.81 -1.61
CA GLY A 441 -0.66 -17.73 -0.83
C GLY A 441 0.05 -19.00 -0.32
N ARG A 442 1.32 -19.21 -0.69
CA ARG A 442 2.11 -20.39 -0.30
C ARG A 442 2.68 -20.23 1.12
N PRO A 443 2.97 -21.34 1.84
CA PRO A 443 3.65 -21.27 3.13
C PRO A 443 5.04 -20.60 3.00
N LEU A 444 5.34 -19.64 3.87
CA LEU A 444 6.59 -18.84 3.79
C LEU A 444 7.87 -19.71 3.85
N ARG A 445 7.83 -20.86 4.51
CA ARG A 445 8.93 -21.86 4.52
C ARG A 445 9.26 -22.46 3.14
N ALA A 446 8.44 -22.19 2.12
CA ALA A 446 8.57 -22.67 0.75
C ALA A 446 8.62 -21.51 -0.26
N THR A 447 9.10 -20.35 0.18
CA THR A 447 9.36 -19.13 -0.60
C THR A 447 10.69 -18.50 -0.17
N SER A 448 11.39 -17.85 -1.11
CA SER A 448 12.62 -17.10 -0.88
C SER A 448 12.44 -15.61 -1.20
N GLY A 449 13.35 -14.76 -0.69
CA GLY A 449 13.31 -13.29 -0.83
C GLY A 449 12.81 -12.58 0.44
N ARG A 450 12.53 -11.28 0.34
CA ARG A 450 11.93 -10.50 1.44
C ARG A 450 10.48 -10.96 1.67
N ILE A 451 10.05 -11.07 2.93
CA ILE A 451 8.65 -11.40 3.29
C ILE A 451 7.70 -10.23 2.94
N HIS A 452 8.22 -9.01 2.93
CA HIS A 452 7.52 -7.81 2.48
C HIS A 452 8.27 -7.25 1.26
N ALA A 453 7.59 -7.20 0.12
CA ALA A 453 8.12 -6.58 -1.09
C ALA A 453 7.76 -5.09 -1.13
N ASP A 454 8.71 -4.25 -1.50
CA ASP A 454 8.46 -2.83 -1.71
C ASP A 454 7.76 -2.60 -3.04
N TRP A 455 6.73 -1.74 -3.04
CA TRP A 455 5.85 -1.57 -4.18
C TRP A 455 6.53 -0.81 -5.31
N GLY A 456 7.04 -1.59 -6.27
CA GLY A 456 7.86 -1.16 -7.40
C GLY A 456 8.89 -2.23 -7.78
N GLU A 457 9.31 -3.06 -6.83
CA GLU A 457 10.13 -4.25 -7.10
C GLU A 457 9.23 -5.37 -7.66
N THR A 458 9.31 -5.63 -8.98
CA THR A 458 8.68 -6.82 -9.59
C THR A 458 9.40 -8.08 -9.12
N SER A 459 8.76 -8.88 -8.27
CA SER A 459 9.33 -10.12 -7.76
C SER A 459 9.48 -11.19 -8.85
N ASP A 460 10.71 -11.50 -9.28
CA ASP A 460 11.03 -12.52 -10.32
C ASP A 460 10.79 -13.98 -9.87
N ASN A 461 9.98 -14.19 -8.82
CA ASN A 461 9.50 -15.49 -8.36
C ASN A 461 8.49 -16.15 -9.34
N GLY A 462 8.36 -15.61 -10.56
CA GLY A 462 7.49 -16.09 -11.65
C GLY A 462 8.15 -17.09 -12.60
N ARG A 463 9.46 -17.35 -12.49
CA ARG A 463 10.15 -18.39 -13.29
C ARG A 463 9.73 -19.81 -12.86
N ILE A 464 8.62 -20.28 -13.43
CA ILE A 464 8.20 -21.68 -13.37
C ILE A 464 9.26 -22.54 -14.07
N HIS A 465 10.06 -23.27 -13.29
CA HIS A 465 10.73 -24.45 -13.81
C HIS A 465 9.65 -25.46 -14.22
N ALA A 466 9.52 -25.71 -15.52
CA ALA A 466 8.59 -26.69 -16.05
C ALA A 466 9.08 -28.09 -15.64
N ASN A 467 8.51 -28.61 -14.56
CA ASN A 467 8.80 -29.96 -14.10
C ASN A 467 8.23 -30.95 -15.12
N GLN A 468 9.12 -31.59 -15.90
CA GLN A 468 8.72 -32.58 -16.88
C GLN A 468 8.16 -33.80 -16.13
N GLY A 469 6.84 -33.98 -16.20
CA GLY A 469 6.18 -35.12 -15.57
C GLY A 469 6.54 -36.43 -16.26
N GLU A 470 6.78 -37.47 -15.47
CA GLU A 470 7.03 -38.82 -15.95
C GLU A 470 5.83 -39.33 -16.76
N SER A 471 6.02 -39.55 -18.06
CA SER A 471 4.96 -40.02 -18.95
C SER A 471 4.85 -41.55 -18.91
N ALA A 472 3.79 -42.06 -18.27
CA ALA A 472 3.46 -43.47 -18.31
C ALA A 472 2.85 -43.86 -19.69
N ASP A 473 3.63 -44.64 -20.44
CA ASP A 473 3.26 -45.55 -21.54
C ASP A 473 2.35 -45.06 -22.69
N SER A 474 2.93 -44.98 -23.89
CA SER A 474 2.27 -45.48 -25.10
C SER A 474 3.32 -46.01 -26.10
N GLY A 475 3.35 -47.33 -26.28
CA GLY A 475 4.46 -48.01 -26.97
C GLY A 475 4.54 -47.87 -28.51
N ARG A 476 5.78 -47.85 -29.01
CA ARG A 476 6.23 -48.25 -30.36
C ARG A 476 7.65 -48.79 -30.20
N ILE A 477 7.91 -50.07 -30.48
CA ILE A 477 8.17 -50.59 -31.83
C ILE A 477 9.14 -49.67 -32.60
N HIS A 478 10.44 -49.89 -32.39
CA HIS A 478 11.48 -49.49 -33.33
C HIS A 478 12.15 -50.75 -33.87
N ALA A 479 12.20 -50.89 -35.19
CA ALA A 479 12.97 -51.94 -35.84
C ALA A 479 14.43 -51.48 -35.91
N GLU A 480 15.32 -52.20 -35.23
CA GLU A 480 16.76 -51.95 -35.31
C GLU A 480 17.31 -52.37 -36.67
N ARG A 481 18.27 -51.60 -37.19
CA ARG A 481 19.06 -52.02 -38.35
C ARG A 481 20.22 -52.87 -37.83
N GLY A 482 20.20 -54.16 -38.15
CA GLY A 482 21.34 -55.03 -37.90
C GLY A 482 22.51 -54.73 -38.83
N ASP A 483 23.71 -55.04 -38.35
CA ASP A 483 24.91 -55.29 -39.16
C ASP A 483 25.35 -56.75 -38.83
N PRO A 484 25.95 -57.52 -39.75
CA PRO A 484 25.83 -58.99 -39.71
C PRO A 484 27.00 -59.72 -39.01
N SER A 485 26.68 -60.68 -38.14
CA SER A 485 27.61 -61.77 -37.76
C SER A 485 26.90 -63.05 -37.28
N ASP A 486 26.68 -63.96 -38.22
CA ASP A 486 26.74 -65.43 -38.14
C ASP A 486 25.92 -66.30 -37.14
N ASP A 487 25.89 -67.60 -37.50
CA ASP A 487 25.50 -68.80 -36.74
C ASP A 487 24.22 -68.79 -35.88
N GLY A 488 23.18 -69.47 -36.40
CA GLY A 488 22.00 -69.88 -35.64
C GLY A 488 21.78 -71.39 -35.65
N ARG A 489 20.97 -71.90 -34.70
CA ARG A 489 20.32 -73.23 -34.78
C ARG A 489 19.07 -73.28 -33.89
N MET A 490 18.02 -73.95 -34.37
CA MET A 490 16.79 -74.23 -33.60
C MET A 490 16.95 -75.47 -32.72
N HIS A 491 16.29 -75.47 -31.55
CA HIS A 491 15.64 -76.58 -30.82
C HIS A 491 15.44 -76.13 -29.34
N ALA A 492 14.48 -76.62 -28.54
CA ALA A 492 13.18 -77.25 -28.76
C ALA A 492 12.43 -77.42 -27.41
N ASP A 493 11.16 -77.84 -27.48
CA ASP A 493 10.43 -78.65 -26.48
C ASP A 493 9.99 -78.11 -25.09
N ARG A 494 8.74 -78.48 -24.74
CA ARG A 494 8.13 -78.86 -23.42
C ARG A 494 8.35 -77.99 -22.16
N GLY A 495 7.34 -77.72 -21.33
CA GLY A 495 5.90 -78.06 -21.38
C GLY A 495 5.26 -78.33 -20.00
N VAL A 496 3.97 -78.72 -20.02
CA VAL A 496 3.15 -79.31 -18.90
C VAL A 496 2.53 -78.29 -17.88
N PRO A 497 1.28 -78.50 -17.37
CA PRO A 497 0.43 -77.43 -16.79
C PRO A 497 -0.25 -77.79 -15.42
N SER A 498 -1.40 -77.16 -15.09
CA SER A 498 -2.43 -77.51 -14.06
C SER A 498 -2.04 -77.30 -12.57
N GLU A 499 -2.89 -77.12 -11.53
CA GLU A 499 -4.33 -76.76 -11.28
C GLU A 499 -4.48 -76.44 -9.75
N GLN A 500 -5.59 -76.05 -9.06
CA GLN A 500 -7.06 -75.85 -9.22
C GLN A 500 -7.49 -74.69 -8.24
N VAL A 501 -8.66 -74.01 -8.26
CA VAL A 501 -10.03 -74.33 -7.75
C VAL A 501 -10.03 -74.85 -6.27
N ALA A 502 -10.83 -74.38 -5.28
CA ALA A 502 -12.14 -73.67 -5.23
C ALA A 502 -12.28 -72.67 -4.02
N PRO A 503 -13.41 -71.93 -3.85
CA PRO A 503 -13.62 -70.90 -2.81
C PRO A 503 -14.62 -71.26 -1.67
N SER A 504 -14.85 -70.35 -0.72
CA SER A 504 -15.99 -70.34 0.23
C SER A 504 -16.42 -68.91 0.65
N GLU A 505 -17.63 -68.75 1.20
CA GLU A 505 -18.30 -67.45 1.42
C GLU A 505 -18.90 -67.25 2.84
N GLN A 506 -18.78 -66.02 3.37
CA GLN A 506 -19.80 -65.25 4.15
C GLN A 506 -20.32 -65.77 5.52
N PRO A 507 -21.04 -64.95 6.34
CA PRO A 507 -20.89 -63.50 6.60
C PRO A 507 -21.06 -63.04 8.09
N GLY A 508 -20.74 -61.76 8.36
CA GLY A 508 -21.36 -60.94 9.41
C GLY A 508 -20.54 -60.66 10.69
N PRO A 509 -20.92 -59.65 11.50
CA PRO A 509 -21.99 -58.66 11.29
C PRO A 509 -21.56 -57.42 10.48
#